data_AF-A0A317ELG2-F1
#
_entry.id   AF-A0A317ELG2-F1
#
_cell.length_a   1.000
_cell.length_b   1.000
_cell.length_c   1.000
_cell.angle_alpha   90.00
_cell.angle_beta   90.00
_cell.angle_gamma   90.00
#
_symmetry.space_group_name_H-M   'P 1'
#
loop_
_entity.id
_entity.type
_entity.pdbx_description
1 polymer ?
#
loop_
_entity_poly.entity_id
_entity_poly.type
_entity_poly.pdbx_seq_one_letter_code
_entity_poly.pdbx_strand_id
1 'polypeptide(L)'
;MSLAQEIRRHSRQAVVPTVAICVAAYFGYHLAQGDYGLVSWLRLTHEIEQTKAELAQVSAEREALERRVTLLRPESLDRDMIEERARVILGFAHENDVVILTPAQ
;
A
#
# COMPACT_ATOMS: atom_id res chain seq x y z
N MET A 1 -17.96 11.08 72.70
CA MET A 1 -17.74 11.86 71.45
C MET A 1 -17.81 10.86 70.30
N SER A 2 -18.71 11.05 69.33
CA SER A 2 -19.09 9.94 68.43
C SER A 2 -18.11 9.76 67.27
N LEU A 3 -17.42 8.63 67.25
CA LEU A 3 -16.48 8.19 66.18
C LEU A 3 -17.10 8.29 64.78
N ALA A 4 -18.43 8.12 64.68
CA ALA A 4 -19.18 8.23 63.44
C ALA A 4 -19.17 9.64 62.82
N GLN A 5 -19.09 10.70 63.63
CA GLN A 5 -19.05 12.08 63.13
C GLN A 5 -17.68 12.44 62.54
N GLU A 6 -16.61 11.87 63.07
CA GLU A 6 -15.23 12.11 62.63
C GLU A 6 -14.96 11.41 61.29
N ILE A 7 -15.43 10.17 61.16
CA ILE A 7 -15.42 9.41 59.90
C ILE A 7 -16.24 10.14 58.82
N ARG A 8 -17.40 10.70 59.18
CA ARG A 8 -18.26 11.42 58.22
C ARG A 8 -17.65 12.75 57.72
N ARG A 9 -16.80 13.39 58.54
CA ARG A 9 -16.08 14.62 58.16
C ARG A 9 -14.87 14.31 57.29
N HIS A 10 -14.15 13.22 57.56
CA HIS A 10 -13.03 12.75 56.73
C HIS A 10 -13.48 12.08 55.42
N SER A 11 -14.62 11.37 55.42
CA SER A 11 -15.11 10.68 54.24
C SER A 11 -15.47 11.65 53.11
N ARG A 12 -16.03 12.83 53.42
CA ARG A 12 -16.29 13.88 52.43
C ARG A 12 -15.01 14.40 51.76
N GLN A 13 -13.87 14.37 52.44
CA GLN A 13 -12.59 14.80 51.89
C GLN A 13 -11.92 13.71 51.05
N ALA A 14 -12.22 12.44 51.31
CA ALA A 14 -11.70 11.30 50.56
C ALA A 14 -12.44 11.03 49.23
N VAL A 15 -13.68 11.51 49.08
CA VAL A 15 -14.47 11.30 47.85
C VAL A 15 -13.75 11.82 46.60
N VAL A 16 -13.21 13.05 46.65
CA VAL A 16 -12.54 13.68 45.51
C VAL A 16 -11.30 12.89 45.04
N PRO A 17 -10.33 12.55 45.91
CA PRO A 17 -9.17 11.77 45.48
C PRO A 17 -9.54 10.35 45.03
N THR A 18 -10.53 9.70 45.66
CA THR A 18 -10.99 8.37 45.20
C THR A 18 -11.60 8.44 43.81
N VAL A 19 -12.46 9.42 43.53
CA VAL A 19 -13.03 9.62 42.19
C VAL A 19 -11.93 9.94 41.18
N ALA A 20 -10.95 10.77 41.54
CA ALA A 20 -9.83 11.08 40.66
C ALA A 20 -9.00 9.84 40.31
N ILE A 21 -8.74 8.96 41.27
CA ILE A 21 -8.05 7.68 41.03
C ILE A 21 -8.88 6.77 40.12
N CYS A 22 -10.19 6.65 40.34
CA CYS A 22 -11.06 5.86 39.48
C CYS A 22 -11.07 6.38 38.03
N VAL A 23 -11.13 7.71 37.85
CA VAL A 23 -11.07 8.35 36.54
C VAL A 23 -9.71 8.12 35.88
N ALA A 24 -8.62 8.28 36.62
CA ALA A 24 -7.26 8.02 36.12
C ALA A 24 -7.07 6.54 35.72
N ALA A 25 -7.60 5.61 36.50
CA ALA A 25 -7.57 4.18 36.19
C ALA A 25 -8.39 3.85 34.94
N TYR A 26 -9.58 4.45 34.79
CA TYR A 26 -10.41 4.29 33.60
C TYR A 26 -9.69 4.77 32.34
N PHE A 27 -9.16 6.00 32.37
CA PHE A 27 -8.40 6.53 31.24
C PHE A 27 -7.11 5.75 30.98
N GLY A 28 -6.40 5.30 32.03
CA GLY A 28 -5.21 4.48 31.90
C GLY A 28 -5.50 3.13 31.24
N TYR A 29 -6.58 2.46 31.63
CA TYR A 29 -7.03 1.22 30.99
C TYR A 29 -7.41 1.45 29.52
N HIS A 30 -8.19 2.49 29.23
CA HIS A 30 -8.58 2.83 27.86
C HIS A 30 -7.42 3.31 26.98
N LEU A 31 -6.35 3.85 27.57
CA LEU A 31 -5.15 4.21 26.83
C LEU A 31 -4.37 2.97 26.37
N ALA A 32 -4.39 1.90 27.16
CA ALA A 32 -3.75 0.63 26.84
C ALA A 32 -4.61 -0.26 25.92
N GLN A 33 -5.92 -0.32 26.16
CA GLN A 33 -6.83 -1.27 25.50
C GLN A 33 -7.84 -0.62 24.55
N GLY A 34 -7.82 0.70 24.40
CA GLY A 34 -8.71 1.41 23.50
C GLY A 34 -8.26 1.34 22.04
N ASP A 35 -9.24 1.35 21.14
CA ASP A 35 -9.01 1.36 19.68
C ASP A 35 -8.24 2.61 19.21
N TYR A 36 -8.28 3.70 19.99
CA TYR A 36 -7.54 4.95 19.75
C TYR A 36 -6.32 5.11 20.68
N GLY A 37 -5.90 4.03 21.34
CA GLY A 37 -4.71 4.02 22.19
C GLY A 37 -3.42 4.23 21.39
N LEU A 38 -2.33 4.55 22.09
CA LEU A 38 -1.02 4.81 21.49
C LEU A 38 -0.52 3.63 20.66
N VAL A 39 -0.79 2.40 21.12
CA VAL A 39 -0.39 1.16 20.44
C VAL A 39 -1.14 0.99 19.11
N SER A 40 -2.45 1.25 19.11
CA SER A 40 -3.28 1.18 17.90
C SER A 40 -2.85 2.23 16.86
N TRP A 41 -2.50 3.44 17.32
CA TRP A 41 -1.96 4.48 16.45
C TRP A 41 -0.61 4.06 15.82
N LEU A 42 0.30 3.50 16.61
CA LEU A 42 1.59 2.99 16.11
C LEU A 42 1.39 1.86 15.09
N ARG A 43 0.51 0.89 15.40
CA ARG A 43 0.20 -0.23 14.51
C ARG A 43 -0.41 0.27 13.19
N LEU A 44 -1.40 1.15 13.25
CA LEU A 44 -2.06 1.70 12.06
C LEU A 44 -1.08 2.50 11.21
N THR A 45 -0.22 3.30 11.84
CA THR A 45 0.83 4.05 11.14
C THR A 45 1.79 3.10 10.41
N HIS A 46 2.19 2.01 11.05
CA HIS A 46 3.05 1.00 10.43
C HIS A 46 2.35 0.31 9.24
N GLU A 47 1.07 -0.03 9.38
CA GLU A 47 0.27 -0.68 8.34
C GLU A 47 0.09 0.24 7.12
N ILE A 48 -0.13 1.54 7.36
CA ILE A 48 -0.18 2.56 6.30
C ILE A 48 1.15 2.61 5.54
N GLU A 49 2.28 2.65 6.24
CA GLU A 49 3.59 2.71 5.59
C GLU A 49 3.91 1.44 4.78
N GLN A 50 3.55 0.26 5.30
CA GLN A 50 3.67 -1.00 4.56
C GLN A 50 2.81 -0.99 3.28
N THR A 51 1.53 -0.61 3.41
CA THR A 51 0.60 -0.58 2.27
C THR A 51 1.06 0.42 1.21
N LYS A 52 1.61 1.57 1.61
CA LYS A 52 2.20 2.53 0.67
C LYS A 52 3.41 1.97 -0.06
N ALA A 53 4.27 1.23 0.64
CA ALA A 53 5.44 0.59 0.02
C ALA A 53 5.01 -0.46 -1.02
N GLU A 54 4.02 -1.29 -0.69
CA GLU A 54 3.43 -2.26 -1.63
C GLU A 54 2.80 -1.57 -2.84
N LEU A 55 2.04 -0.49 -2.62
CA LEU A 55 1.47 0.32 -3.69
C LEU A 55 2.54 0.88 -4.62
N ALA A 56 3.62 1.42 -4.05
CA ALA A 56 4.73 1.96 -4.84
C ALA A 56 5.40 0.89 -5.70
N GLN A 57 5.61 -0.31 -5.15
CA GLN A 57 6.18 -1.44 -5.89
C GLN A 57 5.27 -1.86 -7.05
N VAL A 58 3.99 -2.14 -6.78
CA VAL A 58 3.05 -2.60 -7.80
C VAL A 58 2.80 -1.53 -8.86
N SER A 59 2.78 -0.25 -8.47
CA SER A 59 2.67 0.86 -9.42
C SER A 59 3.88 0.93 -10.36
N ALA A 60 5.09 0.72 -9.84
CA ALA A 60 6.31 0.71 -10.66
C ALA A 60 6.32 -0.48 -11.64
N GLU A 61 5.86 -1.66 -11.19
CA GLU A 61 5.70 -2.83 -12.06
C GLU A 61 4.67 -2.58 -13.16
N ARG A 62 3.52 -2.01 -12.80
CA ARG A 62 2.47 -1.61 -13.75
C ARG A 62 3.02 -0.65 -14.80
N GLU A 63 3.73 0.40 -14.40
CA GLU A 63 4.30 1.38 -15.32
C GLU A 63 5.35 0.75 -16.26
N ALA A 64 6.18 -0.16 -15.74
CA ALA A 64 7.14 -0.90 -16.55
C ALA A 64 6.44 -1.79 -17.60
N LEU A 65 5.36 -2.46 -17.22
CA LEU A 65 4.55 -3.26 -18.13
C LEU A 65 3.82 -2.39 -19.15
N GLU A 66 3.25 -1.25 -18.75
CA GLU A 66 2.59 -0.31 -19.66
C GLU A 66 3.55 0.24 -20.71
N ARG A 67 4.80 0.54 -20.34
CA ARG A 67 5.84 0.92 -21.30
C ARG A 67 6.12 -0.21 -22.28
N ARG A 68 6.27 -1.46 -21.81
CA ARG A 68 6.49 -2.63 -22.68
C ARG A 68 5.31 -2.87 -23.63
N VAL A 69 4.08 -2.79 -23.12
CA VAL A 69 2.86 -2.95 -23.93
C VAL A 69 2.77 -1.84 -24.97
N THR A 70 3.06 -0.59 -24.59
CA THR A 70 3.09 0.54 -25.53
C THR A 70 4.07 0.27 -26.67
N LEU A 71 5.25 -0.28 -26.40
CA LEU A 71 6.22 -0.66 -27.44
C LEU A 71 5.76 -1.81 -28.34
N LEU A 72 4.78 -2.60 -27.92
CA LEU A 72 4.23 -3.76 -28.65
C LEU A 72 2.90 -3.45 -29.34
N ARG A 73 2.36 -2.24 -29.19
CA ARG A 73 1.06 -1.88 -29.76
C ARG A 73 1.14 -1.75 -31.28
N PRO A 74 0.22 -2.36 -32.04
CA PRO A 74 0.13 -2.24 -33.50
C PRO A 74 0.04 -0.78 -33.98
N GLU A 75 -0.60 0.09 -33.19
CA GLU A 75 -0.74 1.52 -33.50
C GLU A 75 0.60 2.29 -33.47
N SER A 76 1.63 1.74 -32.82
CA SER A 76 3.01 2.24 -32.82
C SER A 76 4.01 1.30 -33.53
N LEU A 77 3.54 0.17 -34.08
CA LEU A 77 4.40 -0.72 -34.87
C LEU A 77 4.63 -0.07 -36.22
N ASP A 78 5.89 0.16 -36.56
CA ASP A 78 6.28 0.64 -37.87
C ASP A 78 5.83 -0.36 -38.95
N ARG A 79 5.22 0.15 -40.03
CA ARG A 79 4.78 -0.66 -41.16
C ARG A 79 5.96 -1.45 -41.76
N ASP A 80 7.15 -0.85 -41.75
CA ASP A 80 8.37 -1.49 -42.24
C ASP A 80 8.75 -2.71 -41.39
N MET A 81 8.53 -2.65 -40.07
CA MET A 81 8.78 -3.80 -39.18
C MET A 81 7.80 -4.95 -39.43
N ILE A 82 6.55 -4.66 -39.77
CA ILE A 82 5.55 -5.68 -40.13
C ILE A 82 5.93 -6.32 -41.47
N GLU A 83 6.34 -5.51 -42.44
CA GLU A 83 6.74 -5.97 -43.77
C GLU A 83 7.99 -6.85 -43.70
N GLU A 84 8.99 -6.47 -42.90
CA GLU A 84 10.18 -7.28 -42.66
C GLU A 84 9.84 -8.61 -41.97
N ARG A 85 8.93 -8.58 -40.97
CA ARG A 85 8.49 -9.81 -40.28
C ARG A 85 7.72 -10.74 -41.22
N ALA A 86 6.90 -10.21 -42.12
CA ALA A 86 6.19 -10.97 -43.14
C ALA A 86 7.17 -11.60 -44.16
N ARG A 87 8.20 -10.85 -44.56
CA ARG A 87 9.26 -11.34 -45.45
C ARG A 87 10.07 -12.48 -44.80
N VAL A 88 10.45 -12.33 -43.53
CA VAL A 88 11.24 -13.33 -42.78
C VAL A 88 10.44 -14.59 -42.45
N ILE A 89 9.19 -14.46 -41.98
CA ILE A 89 8.41 -15.59 -41.47
C ILE A 89 7.62 -16.28 -42.59
N LEU A 90 6.98 -15.49 -43.46
CA LEU A 90 6.07 -16.01 -44.49
C LEU A 90 6.75 -16.15 -45.85
N GLY A 91 8.00 -15.69 -46.00
CA GLY A 91 8.67 -15.64 -47.30
C GLY A 91 7.99 -14.69 -48.28
N PHE A 92 7.22 -13.72 -47.78
CA PHE A 92 6.41 -12.83 -48.60
C PHE A 92 7.32 -11.79 -49.29
N ALA A 93 7.34 -11.78 -50.62
CA ALA A 93 8.07 -10.80 -51.43
C ALA A 93 7.09 -10.09 -52.37
N HIS A 94 7.26 -8.79 -52.57
CA HIS A 94 6.41 -8.05 -53.48
C HIS A 94 6.79 -8.36 -54.94
N GLU A 95 5.87 -8.15 -55.89
CA GLU A 95 6.06 -8.54 -57.30
C GLU A 95 7.25 -7.81 -57.97
N ASN A 96 7.68 -6.69 -57.40
CA ASN A 96 8.82 -5.89 -57.85
C ASN A 96 10.10 -6.11 -57.02
N ASP A 97 10.12 -7.05 -56.07
CA ASP A 97 11.26 -7.29 -55.20
C ASP A 97 12.28 -8.26 -55.85
N VAL A 98 13.57 -7.94 -55.71
CA VAL A 98 14.67 -8.81 -56.18
C VAL A 98 15.09 -9.76 -55.06
N VAL A 99 14.85 -11.06 -55.25
CA VAL A 99 15.25 -12.11 -54.29
C VAL A 99 16.65 -12.62 -54.63
N ILE A 100 17.60 -12.45 -53.69
CA ILE A 100 18.96 -13.00 -53.82
C ILE A 100 19.05 -14.26 -52.96
N LEU A 101 19.15 -15.43 -53.62
CA LEU A 101 19.38 -16.70 -52.94
C LEU A 101 20.89 -16.90 -52.74
N THR A 102 21.37 -16.72 -51.52
CA THR A 102 22.74 -17.08 -51.15
C THR A 102 22.86 -18.58 -50.85
N PRO A 103 23.96 -19.23 -51.25
CA PRO A 103 24.17 -20.65 -50.96
C PRO A 103 24.23 -20.88 -49.45
N ALA A 104 23.59 -21.96 -48.97
CA ALA A 104 23.69 -22.38 -47.59
C ALA A 104 25.16 -22.71 -47.26
N GLN A 105 25.70 -22.05 -46.25
CA GLN A 105 27.00 -22.41 -45.66
C GLN A 105 26.85 -23.60 -44.73
#